data_AF-A0A7S1ECZ5-F1
#
_entry.id   AF-A0A7S1ECZ5-F1
#
_cell.length_a   1.000
_cell.length_b   1.000
_cell.length_c   1.000
_cell.angle_alpha   90.00
_cell.angle_beta   90.00
_cell.angle_gamma   90.00
#
_symmetry.space_group_name_H-M   'P 1'
#
loop_
_entity.id
_entity.type
_entity.pdbx_description
1 polymer ?
#
loop_
_entity_poly.entity_id
_entity_poly.type
_entity_poly.pdbx_seq_one_letter_code
_entity_poly.pdbx_strand_id
1 'polypeptide(L)'
;VAKAAQTYGRHIPGLKVATVLGGMPYPLQIRQLTGPLDILIATPGRLLDHLASGKCVLSNVEMLVLDEADRMLDMGFIHDIKKVLALLPAQKQTLLFSATFSDEIKNLADRLLNQPA
;
A
#
# COMPACT_ATOMS: atom_id res chain seq x y z
N VAL A 1 -1.79 -11.50 -2.14
CA VAL A 1 -0.54 -10.83 -1.67
C VAL A 1 -0.07 -11.28 -0.28
N ALA A 2 -0.80 -11.07 0.82
CA ALA A 2 -0.29 -11.31 2.20
C ALA A 2 0.25 -12.73 2.46
N LYS A 3 -0.48 -13.76 2.04
CA LYS A 3 -0.01 -15.16 2.14
C LYS A 3 1.30 -15.39 1.36
N ALA A 4 1.45 -14.76 0.20
CA ALA A 4 2.65 -14.89 -0.62
C ALA A 4 3.86 -14.23 0.05
N ALA A 5 3.68 -13.01 0.60
CA ALA A 5 4.73 -12.32 1.36
C ALA A 5 5.23 -13.16 2.54
N GLN A 6 4.32 -13.78 3.31
CA GLN A 6 4.70 -14.69 4.39
C GLN A 6 5.39 -15.97 3.89
N THR A 7 4.87 -16.55 2.80
CA THR A 7 5.41 -17.80 2.24
C THR A 7 6.83 -17.62 1.71
N TYR A 8 7.06 -16.58 0.91
CA TYR A 8 8.36 -16.30 0.31
C TYR A 8 9.34 -15.70 1.32
N GLY A 9 8.84 -14.90 2.26
CA GLY A 9 9.65 -14.29 3.32
C GLY A 9 10.03 -15.24 4.47
N ARG A 10 9.53 -16.47 4.51
CA ARG A 10 9.70 -17.39 5.65
C ARG A 10 11.15 -17.71 6.02
N HIS A 11 12.08 -17.50 5.09
CA HIS A 11 13.51 -17.76 5.29
C HIS A 11 14.32 -16.48 5.58
N ILE A 12 13.67 -15.33 5.71
CA ILE A 12 14.30 -14.05 6.06
C ILE A 12 14.10 -13.81 7.56
N PRO A 13 15.14 -13.97 8.39
CA PRO A 13 15.01 -13.80 9.84
C PRO A 13 14.59 -12.38 10.19
N GLY A 14 13.57 -12.26 11.06
CA GLY A 14 13.12 -10.97 11.56
C GLY A 14 12.22 -10.17 10.61
N LEU A 15 11.89 -10.68 9.41
CA LEU A 15 10.97 -10.03 8.49
C LEU A 15 9.58 -9.86 9.12
N LYS A 16 9.10 -8.61 9.19
CA LYS A 16 7.80 -8.24 9.75
C LYS A 16 6.85 -7.77 8.66
N VAL A 17 5.76 -8.52 8.52
CA VAL A 17 4.69 -8.25 7.56
C VAL A 17 3.40 -7.95 8.32
N ALA A 18 2.80 -6.79 8.04
CA ALA A 18 1.48 -6.41 8.56
C ALA A 18 0.44 -6.37 7.45
N THR A 19 -0.82 -6.61 7.81
CA THR A 19 -1.94 -6.55 6.86
C THR A 19 -3.10 -5.73 7.41
N VAL A 20 -3.52 -4.72 6.67
CA VAL A 20 -4.49 -3.70 7.09
C VAL A 20 -5.63 -3.63 6.07
N LEU A 21 -6.68 -4.42 6.32
CA LEU A 21 -7.81 -4.62 5.40
C LEU A 21 -9.15 -4.44 6.11
N GLY A 22 -10.20 -4.17 5.34
CA GLY A 22 -11.59 -4.29 5.81
C GLY A 22 -11.90 -5.72 6.29
N GLY A 23 -12.84 -5.85 7.24
CA GLY A 23 -13.27 -7.15 7.77
C GLY A 23 -12.36 -7.78 8.84
N MET A 24 -11.13 -7.28 9.04
CA MET A 24 -10.28 -7.72 10.16
C MET A 24 -10.53 -6.92 11.45
N PRO A 25 -10.51 -7.54 12.64
CA PRO A 25 -10.64 -6.85 13.92
C PRO A 25 -9.62 -5.72 14.09
N TYR A 26 -10.08 -4.53 14.44
CA TYR A 26 -9.23 -3.34 14.57
C TYR A 26 -8.06 -3.52 15.58
N PRO A 27 -8.25 -4.14 16.76
CA PRO A 27 -7.15 -4.36 17.71
C PRO A 27 -6.03 -5.26 17.17
N LEU A 28 -6.35 -6.24 16.33
CA LEU A 28 -5.35 -7.10 15.69
C LEU A 28 -4.50 -6.30 14.70
N GLN A 29 -5.13 -5.39 13.95
CA GLN A 29 -4.41 -4.50 13.03
C GLN A 29 -3.45 -3.57 13.77
N ILE A 30 -3.88 -2.95 14.88
CA ILE A 30 -2.99 -2.13 15.73
C ILE A 30 -1.80 -2.94 16.23
N ARG A 31 -2.04 -4.17 16.71
CA ARG A 31 -0.97 -5.04 17.18
C ARG A 31 0.04 -5.36 16.07
N GLN A 32 -0.42 -5.58 14.84
CA GLN A 32 0.45 -5.79 13.68
C GLN A 32 1.22 -4.53 13.29
N LEU A 33 0.64 -3.34 13.46
CA LEU A 33 1.29 -2.05 13.22
C LEU A 33 2.28 -1.63 14.33
N THR A 34 2.40 -2.41 15.40
CA THR A 34 3.25 -2.06 16.54
C THR A 34 4.71 -2.44 16.28
N GLY A 35 5.59 -1.43 16.31
CA GLY A 35 7.02 -1.59 16.10
C GLY A 35 7.44 -1.40 14.63
N PRO A 36 8.73 -1.67 14.30
CA PRO A 36 9.20 -1.53 12.92
C PRO A 36 8.54 -2.59 12.02
N LEU A 37 8.20 -2.19 10.80
CA LEU A 37 7.61 -3.04 9.76
C LEU A 37 8.43 -2.96 8.49
N ASP A 38 8.63 -4.10 7.85
CA ASP A 38 9.33 -4.19 6.57
C ASP A 38 8.33 -4.16 5.40
N ILE A 39 7.18 -4.80 5.57
CA ILE A 39 6.13 -4.87 4.55
C ILE A 39 4.77 -4.58 5.17
N LEU A 40 4.06 -3.59 4.62
CA LEU A 40 2.68 -3.27 4.94
C LEU A 40 1.79 -3.51 3.73
N ILE A 41 0.81 -4.41 3.85
CA ILE A 41 -0.16 -4.70 2.79
C ILE A 41 -1.51 -4.14 3.24
N ALA A 42 -2.10 -3.22 2.48
CA ALA A 42 -3.31 -2.55 2.92
C ALA A 42 -4.30 -2.21 1.80
N THR A 43 -5.58 -2.12 2.16
CA THR A 43 -6.61 -1.47 1.31
C THR A 43 -6.65 0.03 1.62
N PRO A 44 -6.77 0.93 0.61
CA PRO A 44 -6.60 2.38 0.80
C PRO A 44 -7.42 2.99 1.94
N GLY A 45 -8.73 2.76 1.97
CA GLY A 45 -9.61 3.32 3.00
C GLY A 45 -9.20 2.90 4.43
N ARG A 46 -8.97 1.60 4.65
CA ARG A 46 -8.54 1.11 5.98
C ARG A 46 -7.15 1.61 6.37
N LEU A 47 -6.24 1.80 5.41
CA LEU A 47 -4.94 2.40 5.67
C LEU A 47 -5.08 3.84 6.17
N LEU A 48 -5.94 4.63 5.52
CA LEU A 48 -6.21 6.01 5.92
C LEU A 48 -6.78 6.11 7.34
N ASP A 49 -7.64 5.17 7.76
CA ASP A 49 -8.15 5.12 9.15
C ASP A 49 -7.00 5.02 10.17
N HIS A 50 -5.99 4.17 9.90
CA HIS A 50 -4.84 3.99 10.80
C HIS A 50 -3.85 5.16 10.72
N LEU A 51 -3.71 5.80 9.57
CA LEU A 51 -2.91 7.02 9.42
C LEU A 51 -3.53 8.19 10.18
N ALA A 52 -4.85 8.39 10.05
CA ALA A 52 -5.58 9.46 10.73
C ALA A 52 -5.54 9.32 12.27
N SER A 53 -5.52 8.09 12.78
CA SER A 53 -5.42 7.81 14.23
C SER A 53 -3.98 7.82 14.76
N GLY A 54 -2.97 8.07 13.91
CA GLY A 54 -1.56 8.07 14.28
C GLY A 54 -1.01 6.69 14.65
N LYS A 55 -1.68 5.61 14.23
CA LYS A 55 -1.26 4.21 14.47
C LYS A 55 -0.37 3.66 13.37
N CYS A 56 -0.27 4.36 12.24
CA CYS A 56 0.61 4.06 11.13
C CYS A 56 1.35 5.33 10.70
N VAL A 57 2.61 5.19 10.31
CA VAL A 57 3.43 6.29 9.77
C VAL A 57 4.16 5.74 8.54
N LEU A 58 4.16 6.50 7.44
CA LEU A 58 4.73 6.08 6.16
C LEU A 58 6.00 6.85 5.76
N SER A 59 6.55 7.66 6.68
CA SER A 59 7.68 8.57 6.40
C SER A 59 8.96 7.88 5.91
N ASN A 60 9.10 6.58 6.14
CA ASN A 60 10.30 5.81 5.80
C ASN A 60 10.04 4.82 4.65
N VAL A 61 8.94 4.98 3.90
CA VAL A 61 8.62 4.09 2.79
C VAL A 61 9.51 4.39 1.59
N GLU A 62 10.29 3.39 1.19
CA GLU A 62 11.19 3.46 0.03
C GLU A 62 10.56 2.83 -1.24
N MET A 63 9.54 1.98 -1.07
CA MET A 63 8.87 1.28 -2.16
C MET A 63 7.35 1.31 -2.00
N LEU A 64 6.64 1.71 -3.06
CA LEU A 64 5.19 1.63 -3.19
C LEU A 64 4.82 0.64 -4.29
N VAL A 65 3.87 -0.24 -3.99
CA VAL A 65 3.27 -1.14 -5.00
C VAL A 65 1.77 -0.89 -5.05
N LEU A 66 1.25 -0.58 -6.23
CA LEU A 66 -0.18 -0.55 -6.52
C LEU A 66 -0.52 -1.79 -7.36
N ASP A 67 -1.24 -2.73 -6.77
CA ASP A 67 -1.68 -3.97 -7.43
C ASP A 67 -3.18 -3.88 -7.77
N GLU A 68 -3.60 -4.48 -8.88
CA GLU A 68 -4.95 -4.36 -9.45
C GLU A 68 -5.45 -2.89 -9.51
N ALA A 69 -4.63 -2.00 -10.06
CA ALA A 69 -4.88 -0.56 -10.02
C ALA A 69 -6.19 -0.17 -10.72
N ASP A 70 -6.56 -0.82 -11.82
CA ASP A 70 -7.84 -0.65 -12.51
C ASP A 70 -9.02 -0.95 -11.59
N ARG A 71 -8.99 -2.08 -10.88
CA ARG A 71 -10.05 -2.41 -9.92
C ARG A 71 -10.16 -1.41 -8.79
N MET A 72 -9.05 -0.88 -8.30
CA MET A 72 -9.09 0.16 -7.27
C MET A 72 -9.79 1.43 -7.78
N LEU A 73 -9.64 1.79 -9.06
CA LEU A 73 -10.37 2.91 -9.66
C LEU A 73 -11.86 2.60 -9.81
N ASP A 74 -12.21 1.39 -10.28
CA ASP A 74 -13.61 0.94 -10.40
C ASP A 74 -14.34 0.97 -9.05
N MET A 75 -13.62 0.69 -7.96
CA MET A 75 -14.13 0.78 -6.58
C MET A 75 -14.20 2.21 -6.03
N GLY A 76 -13.78 3.22 -6.80
CA GLY A 76 -13.78 4.62 -6.40
C GLY A 76 -12.64 5.02 -5.46
N PHE A 77 -11.60 4.19 -5.30
CA PHE A 77 -10.49 4.47 -4.37
C PHE A 77 -9.48 5.50 -4.87
N ILE A 78 -9.69 6.11 -6.04
CA ILE A 78 -8.78 7.13 -6.58
C ILE A 78 -8.48 8.26 -5.58
N HIS A 79 -9.49 8.70 -4.83
CA HIS A 79 -9.31 9.78 -3.86
C HIS A 79 -8.49 9.33 -2.64
N ASP A 80 -8.72 8.09 -2.18
CA ASP A 80 -8.00 7.51 -1.05
C ASP A 80 -6.54 7.24 -1.41
N ILE A 81 -6.29 6.71 -2.61
CA ILE A 81 -4.94 6.53 -3.14
C ILE A 81 -4.20 7.87 -3.15
N LYS A 82 -4.82 8.94 -3.68
CA LYS A 82 -4.21 10.28 -3.68
C LYS A 82 -3.85 10.79 -2.28
N LYS A 83 -4.68 10.51 -1.27
CA LYS A 83 -4.38 10.87 0.12
C LYS A 83 -3.19 10.07 0.67
N VAL A 84 -3.13 8.77 0.42
CA VAL A 84 -1.99 7.93 0.84
C VAL A 84 -0.70 8.43 0.18
N LEU A 85 -0.75 8.75 -1.12
CA LEU A 85 0.40 9.26 -1.87
C LEU A 85 0.95 10.57 -1.32
N ALA A 86 0.08 11.46 -0.85
CA ALA A 86 0.48 12.73 -0.24
C ALA A 86 1.20 12.56 1.11
N LEU A 87 1.06 11.39 1.76
CA LEU A 87 1.71 11.06 3.03
C LEU A 87 3.00 10.25 2.85
N LEU A 88 3.30 9.83 1.61
CA LEU A 88 4.50 9.07 1.28
C LEU A 88 5.67 10.00 0.93
N PRO A 89 6.92 9.59 1.18
CA PRO A 89 8.11 10.32 0.73
C PRO A 89 8.08 10.58 -0.77
N ALA A 90 8.61 11.73 -1.20
CA ALA A 90 8.70 12.06 -2.62
C ALA A 90 9.63 11.08 -3.37
N GLN A 91 10.79 10.81 -2.78
CA GLN A 91 11.76 9.84 -3.30
C GLN A 91 11.39 8.43 -2.83
N LYS A 92 10.88 7.62 -3.76
CA LYS A 92 10.55 6.20 -3.57
C LYS A 92 10.48 5.52 -4.93
N GLN A 93 10.68 4.21 -4.97
CA GLN A 93 10.38 3.41 -6.14
C GLN A 93 8.88 3.08 -6.15
N THR A 94 8.21 3.28 -7.29
CA THR A 94 6.80 2.91 -7.45
C THR A 94 6.66 1.82 -8.51
N LEU A 95 5.90 0.77 -8.18
CA LEU A 95 5.47 -0.28 -9.10
C LEU A 95 3.94 -0.20 -9.24
N LEU A 96 3.45 -0.24 -10.47
CA LEU A 96 2.01 -0.23 -10.79
C LEU A 96 1.68 -1.46 -11.63
N PHE A 97 0.76 -2.28 -11.14
CA PHE A 97 0.23 -3.45 -11.81
C PHE A 97 -1.27 -3.26 -12.07
N SER A 98 -1.69 -3.48 -13.30
CA SER A 98 -3.07 -3.32 -13.75
C SER A 98 -3.34 -4.31 -14.87
N ALA A 99 -4.55 -4.87 -14.93
CA ALA A 99 -4.95 -5.75 -16.03
C ALA A 99 -5.35 -4.94 -17.28
N THR A 100 -5.79 -3.70 -17.09
CA THR A 100 -6.21 -2.79 -18.15
C THR A 100 -5.50 -1.43 -18.08
N PHE A 101 -5.40 -0.77 -19.23
CA PHE A 101 -4.80 0.57 -19.37
C PHE A 101 -5.82 1.58 -19.90
N SER A 102 -6.86 1.84 -19.10
CA SER A 102 -7.74 2.98 -19.32
C SER A 102 -6.95 4.30 -19.22
N ASP A 103 -7.52 5.39 -19.73
CA ASP A 103 -6.86 6.70 -19.65
C ASP A 103 -6.71 7.17 -18.19
N GLU A 104 -7.58 6.73 -17.28
CA GLU A 104 -7.44 7.00 -15.85
C GLU A 104 -6.21 6.29 -15.25
N ILE A 105 -5.93 5.06 -15.67
CA ILE A 105 -4.74 4.31 -15.24
C ILE A 105 -3.47 4.93 -15.82
N LYS A 106 -3.49 5.36 -17.08
CA LYS A 106 -2.35 6.10 -17.67
C LYS A 106 -2.08 7.40 -16.90
N ASN A 107 -3.12 8.18 -16.65
CA ASN A 107 -3.01 9.42 -15.86
C ASN A 107 -2.56 9.17 -14.42
N LEU A 108 -2.86 8.00 -13.85
CA LEU A 108 -2.33 7.60 -12.54
C LEU A 108 -0.85 7.24 -12.65
N ALA A 109 -0.47 6.44 -13.64
CA ALA A 109 0.91 6.03 -13.90
C ALA A 109 1.83 7.22 -14.16
N ASP A 110 1.45 8.16 -15.02
CA ASP A 110 2.24 9.35 -15.36
C ASP A 110 2.57 10.23 -14.15
N ARG A 111 1.71 10.22 -13.12
CA ARG A 111 1.91 10.97 -11.88
C ARG A 111 2.73 10.22 -10.84
N LEU A 112 2.79 8.90 -10.95
CA LEU A 112 3.33 8.01 -9.92
C LEU A 112 4.70 7.46 -10.24
N LEU A 113 4.93 7.22 -11.53
CA LEU A 113 6.12 6.57 -12.03
C LEU A 113 7.11 7.64 -12.47
N ASN A 114 8.36 7.47 -12.08
CA ASN A 114 9.45 8.30 -12.55
C ASN A 114 10.27 7.49 -13.56
N GLN A 115 10.13 7.80 -14.85
CA GLN A 115 10.78 7.09 -15.97
C GLN A 115 10.64 5.55 -15.86
N PRO A 116 9.40 5.02 -15.93
CA PRO A 116 9.19 3.57 -15.95
C PRO A 116 9.81 2.94 -17.20
N ALA A 117 10.25 1.68 -17.05
CA ALA A 117 10.88 0.89 -18.11
C ALA A 117 9.89 0.46 -19.20
#